data_AF-A0A975I363-F1
#
_entry.id   AF-A0A975I363-F1
#
_cell.length_a   1.000
_cell.length_b   1.000
_cell.length_c   1.000
_cell.angle_alpha   90.00
_cell.angle_beta   90.00
_cell.angle_gamma   90.00
#
_symmetry.space_group_name_H-M   'P 1'
#
loop_
_entity.id
_entity.type
_entity.pdbx_description
1 polymer ?
#
loop_
_entity_poly.entity_id
_entity_poly.type
_entity_poly.pdbx_seq_one_letter_code
_entity_poly.pdbx_strand_id
1 'polypeptide(L)'
;MRHIFPFILLGTLGALNAQEPKVSPTEELRITVRQWVDAMRQIQEEENEWSRDQEVLQNYKEGLEKEIEDLREKIADATTRKQGSDAESLKQTQERDRFIAAKDELGKLLRGLEENMASKIPLIPAPLRAEPKVSQAIEDLERDLKLPEEKRNEGVSKRLLNLINLTAEIEKFQQTVVLRQELRANSEGKEYNMQVIYLGLAAAYAVNEDGSFALMGKPDATGWKFEERKDLAEAIRSLISCTTGDQDPQFISLPFSK
;
A
#
# COMPACT_ATOMS: atom_id res chain seq x y z
N MET A 1 -43.62 -62.58 -46.19
CA MET A 1 -44.09 -62.71 -47.59
C MET A 1 -43.38 -63.88 -48.22
N ARG A 2 -44.14 -64.92 -48.59
CA ARG A 2 -43.70 -66.15 -49.27
C ARG A 2 -43.81 -65.92 -50.78
N HIS A 3 -42.76 -66.26 -51.52
CA HIS A 3 -42.78 -66.55 -52.97
C HIS A 3 -41.73 -67.66 -53.18
N ILE A 4 -42.09 -68.94 -53.38
CA ILE A 4 -42.60 -69.63 -54.60
C ILE A 4 -41.46 -69.79 -55.64
N PHE A 5 -40.71 -70.91 -55.61
CA PHE A 5 -40.74 -72.11 -56.52
C PHE A 5 -39.98 -71.92 -57.86
N PRO A 6 -39.58 -72.98 -58.61
CA PRO A 6 -39.55 -74.43 -58.33
C PRO A 6 -38.15 -75.05 -58.63
N PHE A 7 -37.79 -76.30 -58.29
CA PHE A 7 -38.27 -77.52 -58.91
C PHE A 7 -37.82 -78.76 -58.11
N ILE A 8 -38.75 -79.70 -57.95
CA ILE A 8 -38.61 -80.97 -57.25
C ILE A 8 -38.34 -82.06 -58.30
N LEU A 9 -37.31 -82.88 -58.02
CA LEU A 9 -37.19 -84.34 -58.23
C LEU A 9 -38.13 -85.03 -59.24
N LEU A 10 -37.54 -85.66 -60.26
CA LEU A 10 -38.04 -86.94 -60.78
C LEU A 10 -36.95 -87.70 -61.56
N GLY A 11 -36.82 -89.01 -61.32
CA GLY A 11 -36.42 -89.95 -62.37
C GLY A 11 -35.08 -90.66 -62.22
N THR A 12 -35.10 -91.78 -61.48
CA THR A 12 -34.56 -93.10 -61.90
C THR A 12 -33.73 -93.18 -63.20
N LEU A 13 -32.51 -93.72 -63.14
CA LEU A 13 -31.99 -94.80 -64.02
C LEU A 13 -30.47 -94.98 -63.85
N GLY A 14 -30.02 -96.24 -63.88
CA GLY A 14 -28.70 -96.56 -64.43
C GLY A 14 -27.66 -97.01 -63.41
N ALA A 15 -27.44 -98.32 -63.36
CA ALA A 15 -26.28 -98.93 -62.74
C ALA A 15 -24.97 -98.35 -63.28
N LEU A 16 -24.10 -97.88 -62.39
CA LEU A 16 -22.67 -97.79 -62.62
C LEU A 16 -21.97 -98.25 -61.34
N ASN A 17 -21.43 -99.47 -61.38
CA ASN A 17 -20.37 -99.90 -60.48
C ASN A 17 -19.18 -98.96 -60.71
N ALA A 18 -19.12 -97.87 -59.96
CA ALA A 18 -17.96 -96.99 -59.90
C ALA A 18 -17.01 -97.58 -58.86
N GLN A 19 -15.97 -98.25 -59.35
CA GLN A 19 -14.74 -98.43 -58.58
C GLN A 19 -14.27 -97.04 -58.14
N GLU A 20 -14.19 -96.80 -56.84
CA GLU A 20 -13.23 -95.84 -56.31
C GLU A 20 -11.90 -96.55 -56.13
N PRO A 21 -10.88 -96.17 -56.90
CA PRO A 21 -9.54 -96.28 -56.38
C PRO A 21 -8.76 -94.98 -56.59
N LYS A 22 -8.24 -94.43 -55.48
CA LYS A 22 -6.81 -94.19 -55.21
C LYS A 22 -6.62 -92.88 -54.44
N VAL A 23 -6.21 -93.03 -53.18
CA VAL A 23 -5.13 -92.21 -52.62
C VAL A 23 -4.17 -93.17 -51.92
N SER A 24 -2.86 -93.02 -52.15
CA SER A 24 -1.83 -93.85 -51.52
C SER A 24 -1.68 -93.48 -50.04
N PRO A 25 -1.44 -94.42 -49.10
CA PRO A 25 -1.17 -94.15 -47.67
C PRO A 25 -0.05 -93.12 -47.42
N THR A 26 0.83 -92.91 -48.40
CA THR A 26 1.89 -91.89 -48.37
C THR A 26 1.39 -90.45 -48.55
N GLU A 27 0.21 -90.26 -49.14
CA GLU A 27 -0.37 -88.93 -49.39
C GLU A 27 -1.17 -88.41 -48.19
N GLU A 28 -1.94 -89.27 -47.51
CA GLU A 28 -2.59 -88.93 -46.22
C GLU A 28 -1.55 -88.58 -45.15
N LEU A 29 -0.48 -89.37 -45.03
CA LEU A 29 0.62 -89.08 -44.11
C LEU A 29 1.28 -87.73 -44.44
N ARG A 30 1.44 -87.40 -45.73
CA ARG A 30 1.95 -86.07 -46.15
C ARG A 30 0.99 -84.95 -45.79
N ILE A 31 -0.32 -85.14 -45.91
CA ILE A 31 -1.33 -84.14 -45.55
C ILE A 31 -1.33 -83.89 -44.03
N THR A 32 -1.31 -84.95 -43.21
CA THR A 32 -1.26 -84.83 -41.75
C THR A 32 0.05 -84.21 -41.26
N VAL A 33 1.19 -84.59 -41.86
CA VAL A 33 2.48 -83.95 -41.56
C VAL A 33 2.45 -82.47 -41.96
N ARG A 34 1.84 -82.12 -43.08
CA ARG A 34 1.70 -80.72 -43.52
C ARG A 34 0.84 -79.92 -42.55
N GLN A 35 -0.31 -80.45 -42.15
CA GLN A 35 -1.19 -79.84 -41.13
C GLN A 35 -0.51 -79.69 -39.77
N TRP A 36 0.29 -80.66 -39.35
CA TRP A 36 1.07 -80.58 -38.11
C TRP A 36 2.18 -79.52 -38.19
N VAL A 37 2.88 -79.44 -39.32
CA VAL A 37 3.88 -78.38 -39.57
C VAL A 37 3.20 -77.01 -39.61
N ASP A 38 2.04 -76.89 -40.24
CA ASP A 38 1.27 -75.65 -40.30
C ASP A 38 0.76 -75.22 -38.92
N ALA A 39 0.27 -76.16 -38.10
CA ALA A 39 -0.14 -75.90 -36.71
C ALA A 39 1.06 -75.54 -35.81
N MET A 40 2.19 -76.23 -35.96
CA MET A 40 3.43 -75.92 -35.23
C MET A 40 3.94 -74.52 -35.61
N ARG A 41 3.81 -74.14 -36.88
CA ARG A 41 4.13 -72.81 -37.36
C ARG A 41 3.20 -71.74 -36.78
N GLN A 42 1.89 -71.99 -36.74
CA GLN A 42 0.92 -71.08 -36.11
C GLN A 42 1.19 -70.89 -34.62
N ILE A 43 1.49 -71.98 -33.88
CA ILE A 43 1.86 -71.91 -32.46
C ILE A 43 3.13 -71.06 -32.28
N GLN A 44 4.14 -71.26 -33.12
CA GLN A 44 5.35 -70.44 -33.07
C GLN A 44 5.08 -68.96 -33.40
N GLU A 45 4.18 -68.67 -34.34
CA GLU A 45 3.78 -67.29 -34.67
C GLU A 45 3.04 -66.65 -33.48
N GLU A 46 2.07 -67.33 -32.85
CA GLU A 46 1.36 -66.86 -31.65
C GLU A 46 2.26 -66.70 -30.42
N GLU A 47 3.18 -67.64 -30.16
CA GLU A 47 4.13 -67.53 -29.05
C GLU A 47 5.06 -66.30 -29.22
N ASN A 48 5.47 -66.04 -30.46
CA ASN A 48 6.29 -64.88 -30.78
C ASN A 48 5.50 -63.56 -30.66
N GLU A 49 4.23 -63.53 -31.09
CA GLU A 49 3.34 -62.38 -30.90
C GLU A 49 3.06 -62.13 -29.41
N TRP A 50 2.74 -63.17 -28.65
CA TRP A 50 2.50 -63.08 -27.21
C TRP A 50 3.73 -62.55 -26.45
N SER A 51 4.93 -63.05 -26.79
CA SER A 51 6.18 -62.57 -26.19
C SER A 51 6.42 -61.08 -26.46
N ARG A 52 6.16 -60.62 -27.69
CA ARG A 52 6.24 -59.20 -28.07
C ARG A 52 5.21 -58.36 -27.32
N ASP A 53 3.97 -58.82 -27.23
CA ASP A 53 2.90 -58.12 -26.52
C ASP A 53 3.21 -58.02 -25.02
N GLN A 54 3.78 -59.07 -24.42
CA GLN A 54 4.22 -59.05 -23.03
C GLN A 54 5.34 -58.03 -22.81
N GLU A 55 6.32 -57.94 -23.72
CA GLU A 55 7.39 -56.95 -23.68
C GLU A 55 6.84 -55.51 -23.82
N VAL A 56 5.91 -55.30 -24.76
CA VAL A 56 5.24 -54.00 -24.96
C VAL A 56 4.46 -53.60 -23.71
N LEU A 57 3.67 -54.49 -23.13
CA LEU A 57 2.91 -54.24 -21.90
C LEU A 57 3.82 -53.97 -20.70
N GLN A 58 4.94 -54.69 -20.60
CA GLN A 58 5.94 -54.46 -19.55
C GLN A 58 6.59 -53.07 -19.70
N ASN A 59 6.99 -52.69 -20.91
CA ASN A 59 7.53 -51.36 -21.19
C ASN A 59 6.51 -50.24 -20.91
N TYR A 60 5.23 -50.45 -21.26
CA TYR A 60 4.17 -49.51 -20.91
C TYR A 60 3.97 -49.41 -19.41
N LYS A 61 3.97 -50.53 -18.70
CA LYS A 61 3.85 -50.56 -17.24
C LYS A 61 5.00 -49.78 -16.60
N GLU A 62 6.23 -50.03 -17.00
CA GLU A 62 7.42 -49.31 -16.48
C GLU A 62 7.37 -47.81 -16.81
N GLY A 63 6.89 -47.45 -18.01
CA GLY A 63 6.66 -46.05 -18.39
C GLY A 63 5.61 -45.37 -17.51
N LEU A 64 4.47 -46.04 -17.27
CA LEU A 64 3.40 -45.55 -16.41
C LEU A 64 3.84 -45.47 -14.94
N GLU A 65 4.64 -46.42 -14.46
CA GLU A 65 5.19 -46.39 -13.10
C GLU A 65 6.11 -45.18 -12.89
N LYS A 66 6.99 -44.87 -13.87
CA LYS A 66 7.81 -43.65 -13.86
C LYS A 66 6.97 -42.39 -13.92
N GLU A 67 5.95 -42.35 -14.77
CA GLU A 67 5.05 -41.20 -14.89
C GLU A 67 4.28 -40.95 -13.58
N ILE A 68 3.85 -42.02 -12.88
CA ILE A 68 3.22 -41.93 -11.56
C ILE A 68 4.19 -41.35 -10.52
N GLU A 69 5.45 -41.77 -10.54
CA GLU A 69 6.50 -41.25 -9.65
C GLU A 69 6.74 -39.75 -9.89
N ASP A 70 6.95 -39.35 -11.15
CA ASP A 70 7.13 -37.95 -11.55
C ASP A 70 5.93 -37.07 -11.14
N LEU A 71 4.71 -37.59 -11.31
CA LEU A 71 3.50 -36.87 -10.91
C LEU A 71 3.39 -36.73 -9.39
N ARG A 72 3.78 -37.75 -8.62
CA ARG A 72 3.80 -37.68 -7.15
C ARG A 72 4.79 -36.64 -6.65
N GLU A 73 6.00 -36.59 -7.23
CA GLU A 73 6.99 -35.56 -6.91
C GLU A 73 6.44 -34.16 -7.21
N LYS A 74 5.86 -33.96 -8.41
CA LYS A 74 5.23 -32.68 -8.79
C LYS A 74 4.12 -32.26 -7.85
N ILE A 75 3.30 -33.20 -7.35
CA ILE A 75 2.24 -32.92 -6.36
C ILE A 75 2.83 -32.54 -5.00
N ALA A 76 3.87 -33.24 -4.53
CA ALA A 76 4.54 -32.94 -3.27
C ALA A 76 5.18 -31.55 -3.29
N ASP A 77 5.86 -31.22 -4.39
CA ASP A 77 6.43 -29.90 -4.66
C ASP A 77 5.36 -28.81 -4.67
N ALA A 78 4.27 -29.02 -5.41
CA ALA A 78 3.17 -28.08 -5.49
C ALA A 78 2.51 -27.84 -4.12
N THR A 79 2.37 -28.89 -3.30
CA THR A 79 1.81 -28.81 -1.95
C THR A 79 2.71 -27.98 -1.02
N THR A 80 4.02 -28.22 -1.07
CA THR A 80 5.00 -27.47 -0.26
C THR A 80 5.03 -26.00 -0.65
N ARG A 81 5.04 -25.70 -1.96
CA ARG A 81 4.97 -24.30 -2.47
C ARG A 81 3.68 -23.60 -2.02
N LYS A 82 2.54 -24.29 -2.08
CA LYS A 82 1.25 -23.75 -1.63
C LYS A 82 1.29 -23.41 -0.13
N GLN A 83 1.77 -24.32 0.71
CA GLN A 83 1.89 -24.08 2.15
C GLN A 83 2.83 -22.91 2.49
N GLY A 84 3.97 -22.81 1.81
CA GLY A 84 4.88 -21.67 1.95
C GLY A 84 4.22 -20.34 1.55
N SER A 85 3.49 -20.34 0.44
CA SER A 85 2.71 -19.18 -0.03
C SER A 85 1.61 -18.77 0.95
N ASP A 86 0.89 -19.73 1.53
CA ASP A 86 -0.17 -19.47 2.51
C ASP A 86 0.42 -18.86 3.80
N ALA A 87 1.56 -19.36 4.26
CA ALA A 87 2.25 -18.84 5.44
C ALA A 87 2.78 -17.40 5.22
N GLU A 88 3.35 -17.13 4.04
CA GLU A 88 3.82 -15.78 3.68
C GLU A 88 2.65 -14.80 3.54
N SER A 89 1.54 -15.23 2.92
CA SER A 89 0.32 -14.43 2.80
C SER A 89 -0.25 -14.06 4.18
N LEU A 90 -0.23 -15.00 5.13
CA LEU A 90 -0.66 -14.75 6.50
C LEU A 90 0.23 -13.72 7.19
N LYS A 91 1.56 -13.85 7.07
CA LYS A 91 2.51 -12.87 7.64
C LYS A 91 2.29 -11.48 7.06
N GLN A 92 2.20 -11.36 5.73
CA GLN A 92 1.95 -10.07 5.08
C GLN A 92 0.62 -9.45 5.49
N THR A 93 -0.42 -10.28 5.69
CA THR A 93 -1.72 -9.80 6.22
C THR A 93 -1.57 -9.27 7.64
N GLN A 94 -0.86 -9.99 8.51
CA GLN A 94 -0.61 -9.54 9.89
C GLN A 94 0.22 -8.25 9.93
N GLU A 95 1.25 -8.14 9.08
CA GLU A 95 2.06 -6.91 8.97
C GLU A 95 1.23 -5.73 8.46
N ARG A 96 0.41 -5.96 7.43
CA ARG A 96 -0.52 -4.96 6.91
C ARG A 96 -1.48 -4.49 8.01
N ASP A 97 -2.09 -5.42 8.74
CA ASP A 97 -3.05 -5.10 9.80
C ASP A 97 -2.38 -4.32 10.94
N ARG A 98 -1.12 -4.67 11.27
CA ARG A 98 -0.29 -3.91 12.22
C ARG A 98 -0.02 -2.48 11.73
N PHE A 99 0.33 -2.30 10.46
CA PHE A 99 0.57 -0.97 9.90
C PHE A 99 -0.71 -0.13 9.82
N ILE A 100 -1.86 -0.74 9.51
CA ILE A 100 -3.16 -0.06 9.54
C ILE A 100 -3.46 0.42 10.97
N ALA A 101 -3.32 -0.44 11.97
CA ALA A 101 -3.56 -0.08 13.37
C ALA A 101 -2.64 1.07 13.83
N ALA A 102 -1.35 1.00 13.49
CA ALA A 102 -0.38 2.06 13.82
C ALA A 102 -0.72 3.39 13.12
N LYS A 103 -1.17 3.35 11.86
CA LYS A 103 -1.60 4.55 11.12
C LYS A 103 -2.82 5.20 11.77
N ASP A 104 -3.79 4.39 12.20
CA ASP A 104 -5.00 4.86 12.86
C ASP A 104 -4.70 5.50 14.22
N GLU A 105 -3.79 4.91 15.00
CA GLU A 105 -3.30 5.48 16.25
C GLU A 105 -2.60 6.82 16.02
N LEU A 106 -1.69 6.89 15.04
CA LEU A 106 -1.01 8.13 14.67
C LEU A 106 -2.02 9.21 14.23
N GLY A 107 -3.05 8.85 13.47
CA GLY A 107 -4.12 9.75 13.05
C GLY A 107 -4.86 10.37 14.24
N LYS A 108 -5.15 9.57 15.28
CA LYS A 108 -5.79 10.03 16.53
C LYS A 108 -4.89 10.97 17.31
N LEU A 109 -3.61 10.61 17.49
CA LEU A 109 -2.64 11.46 18.18
C LEU A 109 -2.46 12.80 17.45
N LEU A 110 -2.32 12.75 16.12
CA LEU A 110 -2.19 13.94 15.28
C LEU A 110 -3.41 14.85 15.42
N ARG A 111 -4.63 14.30 15.48
CA ARG A 111 -5.85 15.09 15.69
C ARG A 111 -5.79 15.89 17.00
N GLY A 112 -5.35 15.28 18.10
CA GLY A 112 -5.18 15.98 19.36
C GLY A 112 -4.13 17.10 19.29
N LEU A 113 -3.03 16.88 18.55
CA LEU A 113 -2.01 17.91 18.33
C LEU A 113 -2.51 19.07 17.47
N GLU A 114 -3.28 18.78 16.41
CA GLU A 114 -3.91 19.80 15.56
C GLU A 114 -4.89 20.66 16.35
N GLU A 115 -5.74 20.05 17.17
CA GLU A 115 -6.69 20.76 18.03
C GLU A 115 -5.96 21.64 19.06
N ASN A 116 -4.87 21.11 19.65
CA ASN A 116 -4.03 21.88 20.58
C ASN A 116 -3.40 23.10 19.89
N MET A 117 -2.81 22.91 18.70
CA MET A 117 -2.23 24.00 17.93
C MET A 117 -3.29 25.04 17.54
N ALA A 118 -4.47 24.58 17.10
CA ALA A 118 -5.56 25.48 16.72
C ALA A 118 -6.02 26.36 17.89
N SER A 119 -6.09 25.81 19.11
CA SER A 119 -6.41 26.59 20.31
C SER A 119 -5.38 27.68 20.63
N LYS A 120 -4.15 27.54 20.12
CA LYS A 120 -3.02 28.45 20.34
C LYS A 120 -2.79 29.44 19.19
N ILE A 121 -3.48 29.30 18.05
CA ILE A 121 -3.39 30.24 16.92
C ILE A 121 -3.57 31.71 17.35
N PRO A 122 -4.51 32.05 18.27
CA PRO A 122 -4.65 33.45 18.72
C PRO A 122 -3.38 34.04 19.34
N LEU A 123 -2.53 33.20 19.95
CA LEU A 123 -1.26 33.59 20.58
C LEU A 123 -0.17 33.91 19.54
N ILE A 124 -0.36 33.54 18.27
CA ILE A 124 0.58 33.88 17.20
C ILE A 124 0.47 35.38 16.88
N PRO A 125 1.55 36.16 17.01
CA PRO A 125 1.55 37.60 16.78
C PRO A 125 1.29 37.94 15.31
N ALA A 126 0.77 39.15 15.06
CA ALA A 126 0.36 39.57 13.73
C ALA A 126 1.49 39.51 12.67
N PRO A 127 2.74 39.93 12.96
CA PRO A 127 3.84 39.80 12.00
C PRO A 127 4.11 38.37 11.56
N LEU A 128 4.06 37.41 12.50
CA LEU A 128 4.30 36.00 12.17
C LEU A 128 3.13 35.42 11.38
N ARG A 129 1.89 35.80 11.73
CA ARG A 129 0.69 35.36 11.01
C ARG A 129 0.64 35.87 9.58
N ALA A 130 1.22 37.03 9.31
CA ALA A 130 1.31 37.62 7.97
C ALA A 130 2.39 36.99 7.09
N GLU A 131 3.27 36.15 7.65
CA GLU A 131 4.25 35.42 6.84
C GLU A 131 3.53 34.38 5.95
N PRO A 132 3.74 34.38 4.62
CA PRO A 132 2.97 33.54 3.70
C PRO A 132 2.99 32.05 4.05
N LYS A 133 4.13 31.55 4.52
CA LYS A 133 4.29 30.14 4.93
C LYS A 133 3.43 29.79 6.15
N VAL A 134 3.37 30.71 7.12
CA VAL A 134 2.61 30.53 8.36
C VAL A 134 1.12 30.68 8.08
N SER A 135 0.71 31.69 7.30
CA SER A 135 -0.70 31.85 6.91
C SER A 135 -1.21 30.59 6.19
N GLN A 136 -0.45 30.09 5.21
CA GLN A 136 -0.82 28.87 4.49
C GLN A 136 -0.88 27.63 5.39
N ALA A 137 0.05 27.50 6.33
CA ALA A 137 0.06 26.38 7.28
C ALA A 137 -1.14 26.43 8.25
N ILE A 138 -1.57 27.63 8.66
CA ILE A 138 -2.78 27.82 9.47
C ILE A 138 -4.03 27.47 8.66
N GLU A 139 -4.14 27.94 7.42
CA GLU A 139 -5.27 27.58 6.54
C GLU A 139 -5.34 26.06 6.28
N ASP A 140 -4.18 25.42 6.07
CA ASP A 140 -4.07 23.98 5.94
C ASP A 140 -4.57 23.26 7.19
N LEU A 141 -4.11 23.68 8.37
CA LEU A 141 -4.54 23.14 9.66
C LEU A 141 -6.06 23.28 9.85
N GLU A 142 -6.63 24.45 9.58
CA GLU A 142 -8.07 24.68 9.69
C GLU A 142 -8.89 23.84 8.72
N ARG A 143 -8.40 23.64 7.50
CA ARG A 143 -9.03 22.75 6.52
C ARG A 143 -8.95 21.29 6.99
N ASP A 144 -7.81 20.87 7.51
CA ASP A 144 -7.59 19.49 7.95
C ASP A 144 -8.41 19.17 9.21
N LEU A 145 -8.66 20.16 10.07
CA LEU A 145 -9.58 20.04 11.21
C LEU A 145 -11.03 19.80 10.78
N LYS A 146 -11.45 20.33 9.63
CA LYS A 146 -12.79 20.13 9.06
C LYS A 146 -12.96 18.77 8.37
N LEU A 147 -11.92 17.93 8.29
CA LEU A 147 -12.03 16.61 7.69
C LEU A 147 -13.01 15.71 8.47
N PRO A 148 -13.91 15.00 7.77
CA PRO A 148 -14.80 14.03 8.39
C PRO A 148 -13.98 12.85 8.93
N GLU A 149 -14.52 12.13 9.92
CA GLU A 149 -13.78 11.11 10.68
C GLU A 149 -13.17 10.03 9.77
N GLU A 150 -13.90 9.64 8.71
CA GLU A 150 -13.49 8.62 7.74
C GLU A 150 -12.25 9.02 6.94
N LYS A 151 -11.99 10.33 6.81
CA LYS A 151 -10.85 10.88 6.06
C LYS A 151 -9.69 11.32 6.94
N ARG A 152 -9.81 11.22 8.27
CA ARG A 152 -8.74 11.68 9.19
C ARG A 152 -7.46 10.86 9.09
N ASN A 153 -7.51 9.67 8.51
CA ASN A 153 -6.34 8.81 8.29
C ASN A 153 -5.75 8.96 6.88
N GLU A 154 -6.25 9.92 6.10
CA GLU A 154 -5.67 10.34 4.83
C GLU A 154 -4.57 11.39 5.08
N GLY A 155 -3.46 11.27 4.36
CA GLY A 155 -2.40 12.29 4.37
C GLY A 155 -1.73 12.55 5.73
N VAL A 156 -1.82 11.62 6.70
CA VAL A 156 -1.31 11.79 8.08
C VAL A 156 0.13 12.30 8.11
N SER A 157 1.03 11.75 7.28
CA SER A 157 2.43 12.19 7.21
C SER A 157 2.57 13.64 6.73
N LYS A 158 1.82 14.05 5.71
CA LYS A 158 1.85 15.42 5.19
C LYS A 158 1.36 16.41 6.25
N ARG A 159 0.26 16.07 6.93
CA ARG A 159 -0.33 16.88 8.00
C ARG A 159 0.61 17.03 9.20
N LEU A 160 1.24 15.92 9.61
CA LEU A 160 2.27 15.96 10.65
C LEU A 160 3.45 16.87 10.26
N LEU A 161 3.94 16.76 9.01
CA LEU A 161 5.01 17.63 8.52
C LEU A 161 4.59 19.10 8.51
N ASN A 162 3.36 19.42 8.09
CA ASN A 162 2.82 20.78 8.14
C ASN A 162 2.83 21.32 9.57
N LEU A 163 2.40 20.52 10.55
CA LEU A 163 2.38 20.91 11.95
C LEU A 163 3.79 21.13 12.53
N ILE A 164 4.73 20.25 12.19
CA ILE A 164 6.15 20.39 12.57
C ILE A 164 6.73 21.68 11.99
N ASN A 165 6.48 21.95 10.70
CA ASN A 165 6.97 23.16 10.03
C ASN A 165 6.38 24.43 10.65
N LEU A 166 5.07 24.44 10.95
CA LEU A 166 4.44 25.56 11.64
C LEU A 166 5.06 25.80 13.01
N THR A 167 5.28 24.73 13.78
CA THR A 167 5.93 24.81 15.10
C THR A 167 7.37 25.34 14.99
N ALA A 168 8.10 24.93 13.95
CA ALA A 168 9.47 25.40 13.71
C ALA A 168 9.53 26.91 13.40
N GLU A 169 8.60 27.45 12.61
CA GLU A 169 8.54 28.90 12.35
C GLU A 169 8.13 29.68 13.62
N ILE A 170 7.25 29.11 14.46
CA ILE A 170 6.89 29.67 15.77
C ILE A 170 8.11 29.72 16.71
N GLU A 171 8.88 28.63 16.79
CA GLU A 171 10.10 28.56 17.60
C GLU A 171 11.15 29.55 17.12
N LYS A 172 11.34 29.67 15.80
CA LYS A 172 12.27 30.63 15.21
C LYS A 172 11.89 32.08 15.57
N PHE A 173 10.60 32.40 15.52
CA PHE A 173 10.12 33.72 15.94
C PHE A 173 10.35 33.94 17.44
N GLN A 174 10.10 32.94 18.27
CA GLN A 174 10.33 32.99 19.72
C GLN A 174 11.79 33.29 20.07
N GLN A 175 12.75 32.78 19.29
CA GLN A 175 14.18 32.97 19.51
C GLN A 175 14.72 34.31 18.95
N THR A 176 13.89 35.09 18.25
CA THR A 176 14.32 36.30 17.53
C THR A 176 13.64 37.55 18.08
N VAL A 177 14.36 38.67 18.07
CA VAL A 177 13.77 40.00 18.29
C VAL A 177 13.32 40.55 16.94
N VAL A 178 12.04 40.83 16.80
CA VAL A 178 11.45 41.24 15.51
C VAL A 178 10.93 42.67 15.58
N LEU A 179 11.52 43.56 14.79
CA LEU A 179 11.07 44.94 14.62
C LEU A 179 10.19 45.06 13.36
N ARG A 180 9.01 45.66 13.50
CA ARG A 180 8.07 45.94 12.40
C ARG A 180 7.44 47.31 12.56
N GLN A 181 7.05 47.91 11.44
CA GLN A 181 6.20 49.09 11.44
C GLN A 181 4.74 48.64 11.34
N GLU A 182 3.90 49.15 12.23
CA GLU A 182 2.48 48.82 12.27
C GLU A 182 1.65 50.08 12.53
N LEU A 183 0.50 50.16 11.86
CA LEU A 183 -0.52 51.15 12.20
C LEU A 183 -1.30 50.66 13.41
N ARG A 184 -1.36 51.48 14.45
CA ARG A 184 -2.10 51.20 15.69
C ARG A 184 -2.94 52.41 16.07
N ALA A 185 -4.20 52.18 16.39
CA ALA A 185 -5.10 53.22 16.88
C ALA A 185 -4.98 53.39 18.40
N ASN A 186 -5.14 54.62 18.89
CA ASN A 186 -5.33 54.90 20.31
C ASN A 186 -6.79 54.64 20.74
N SER A 187 -7.09 54.83 22.03
CA SER A 187 -8.45 54.70 22.56
C SER A 187 -9.50 55.64 21.92
N GLU A 188 -9.06 56.70 21.24
CA GLU A 188 -9.90 57.69 20.55
C GLU A 188 -10.06 57.41 19.04
N GLY A 189 -9.48 56.31 18.54
CA GLY A 189 -9.56 55.91 17.13
C GLY A 189 -8.59 56.63 16.19
N LYS A 190 -7.64 57.43 16.72
CA LYS A 190 -6.58 58.05 15.93
C LYS A 190 -5.47 57.05 15.69
N GLU A 191 -5.13 56.84 14.41
CA GLU A 191 -4.06 55.95 13.99
C GLU A 191 -2.68 56.60 14.07
N TYR A 192 -1.71 55.82 14.54
CA TYR A 192 -0.30 56.19 14.62
C TYR A 192 0.52 55.14 13.89
N ASN A 193 1.50 55.60 13.11
CA ASN A 193 2.56 54.72 12.63
C ASN A 193 3.51 54.44 13.81
N MET A 194 3.59 53.17 14.21
CA MET A 194 4.36 52.75 15.36
C MET A 194 5.45 51.77 14.95
N GLN A 195 6.63 51.93 15.55
CA GLN A 195 7.65 50.90 15.54
C GLN A 195 7.35 49.91 16.66
N VAL A 196 7.06 48.66 16.30
CA VAL A 196 6.71 47.58 17.22
C VAL A 196 7.85 46.57 17.26
N ILE A 197 8.43 46.39 18.45
CA ILE A 197 9.44 45.38 18.73
C ILE A 197 8.80 44.21 19.47
N TYR A 198 8.87 43.02 18.89
CA TYR A 198 8.40 41.77 19.47
C TYR A 198 9.58 41.05 20.10
N LEU A 199 9.45 40.70 21.37
CA LEU A 199 10.38 39.86 22.12
C LEU A 199 9.81 38.44 22.13
N GLY A 200 10.02 37.74 21.01
CA GLY A 200 9.37 36.45 20.75
C GLY A 200 7.85 36.53 20.89
N LEU A 201 7.26 35.53 21.53
CA LEU A 201 5.82 35.40 21.76
C LEU A 201 5.36 35.96 23.11
N ALA A 202 6.27 36.48 23.92
CA ALA A 202 5.99 36.83 25.32
C ALA A 202 5.50 38.28 25.47
N ALA A 203 6.14 39.22 24.79
CA ALA A 203 5.85 40.64 24.92
C ALA A 203 6.16 41.38 23.63
N ALA A 204 5.45 42.49 23.43
CA ALA A 204 5.74 43.46 22.38
C ALA A 204 5.72 44.86 22.97
N TYR A 205 6.54 45.75 22.42
CA TYR A 205 6.53 47.16 22.79
C TYR A 205 6.43 48.00 21.53
N ALA A 206 5.58 49.02 21.56
CA ALA A 206 5.40 49.92 20.43
C ALA A 206 5.61 51.36 20.86
N VAL A 207 6.23 52.15 19.99
CA VAL A 207 6.32 53.61 20.16
C VAL A 207 6.17 54.31 18.82
N ASN A 208 5.57 55.50 18.81
CA ASN A 208 5.54 56.35 17.62
C ASN A 208 6.84 57.14 17.47
N GLU A 209 7.06 57.70 16.27
CA GLU A 209 8.31 58.42 15.92
C GLU A 209 8.66 59.55 16.91
N ASP A 210 7.66 60.32 17.33
CA ASP A 210 7.84 61.45 18.25
C ASP A 210 7.96 61.03 19.73
N GLY A 211 7.65 59.78 20.08
CA GLY A 211 7.60 59.29 21.47
C GLY A 211 6.42 59.79 22.31
N SER A 212 5.42 60.42 21.67
CA SER A 212 4.21 60.90 22.36
C SER A 212 3.19 59.79 22.66
N PHE A 213 3.36 58.61 22.06
CA PHE A 213 2.46 57.48 22.20
C PHE A 213 3.23 56.16 22.24
N ALA A 214 2.95 55.34 23.25
CA ALA A 214 3.58 54.05 23.43
C ALA A 214 2.57 53.00 23.91
N LEU A 215 2.76 51.76 23.47
CA LEU A 215 1.93 50.61 23.82
C LEU A 215 2.79 49.46 24.33
N MET A 216 2.22 48.68 25.24
CA MET A 216 2.74 47.38 25.64
C MET A 216 1.78 46.29 25.18
N GLY A 217 2.28 45.36 24.37
CA GLY A 217 1.55 44.21 23.85
C GLY A 217 1.85 42.94 24.64
N LYS A 218 0.81 42.16 24.94
CA LYS A 218 0.92 40.82 25.54
C LYS A 218 -0.07 39.84 24.90
N PRO A 219 0.28 38.56 24.80
CA PRO A 219 -0.70 37.54 24.43
C PRO A 219 -1.72 37.34 25.56
N ASP A 220 -2.99 37.20 25.20
CA ASP A 220 -4.09 36.79 26.09
C ASP A 220 -4.87 35.63 25.42
N ALA A 221 -5.82 35.03 26.13
CA ALA A 221 -6.62 33.89 25.65
C ALA A 221 -7.35 34.17 24.31
N THR A 222 -7.67 35.42 24.03
CA THR A 222 -8.34 35.85 22.78
C THR A 222 -7.37 36.39 21.73
N GLY A 223 -6.07 36.41 22.03
CA GLY A 223 -5.02 36.95 21.18
C GLY A 223 -4.28 38.14 21.80
N TRP A 224 -3.50 38.84 20.98
CA TRP A 224 -2.63 39.92 21.45
C TRP A 224 -3.40 41.18 21.83
N LYS A 225 -3.23 41.63 23.08
CA LYS A 225 -3.79 42.89 23.60
C LYS A 225 -2.70 43.91 23.80
N PHE A 226 -2.97 45.15 23.41
CA PHE A 226 -2.07 46.28 23.56
C PHE A 226 -2.69 47.30 24.52
N GLU A 227 -1.91 47.71 25.51
CA GLU A 227 -2.30 48.68 26.54
C GLU A 227 -1.45 49.93 26.41
N GLU A 228 -2.05 51.11 26.59
CA GLU A 228 -1.33 52.39 26.51
C GLU A 228 -0.38 52.56 27.70
N ARG A 229 0.90 52.79 27.40
CA ARG A 229 1.99 52.92 28.39
C ARG A 229 2.94 54.03 27.99
N LYS A 230 2.43 55.27 28.00
CA LYS A 230 3.21 56.49 27.66
C LYS A 230 4.44 56.66 28.54
N ASP A 231 4.40 56.16 29.77
CA ASP A 231 5.52 56.13 30.71
C ASP A 231 6.73 55.35 30.20
N LEU A 232 6.54 54.40 29.28
CA LEU A 232 7.60 53.57 28.71
C LEU A 232 8.18 54.12 27.40
N ALA A 233 7.65 55.22 26.86
CA ALA A 233 7.99 55.67 25.50
C ALA A 233 9.50 55.92 25.29
N GLU A 234 10.17 56.57 26.24
CA GLU A 234 11.61 56.83 26.18
C GLU A 234 12.42 55.53 26.22
N ALA A 235 12.09 54.62 27.15
CA ALA A 235 12.75 53.32 27.28
C ALA A 235 12.58 52.45 26.02
N ILE A 236 11.40 52.46 25.40
CA ILE A 236 11.13 51.72 24.16
C ILE A 236 11.90 52.32 22.99
N ARG A 237 12.02 53.65 22.89
CA ARG A 237 12.86 54.30 21.87
C ARG A 237 14.31 53.90 22.01
N SER A 238 14.86 53.96 23.22
CA SER A 238 16.22 53.49 23.50
C SER A 238 16.40 52.03 23.10
N LEU A 239 15.42 51.15 23.37
CA LEU A 239 15.49 49.74 23.00
C LEU A 239 15.56 49.56 21.48
N ILE A 240 14.73 50.30 20.74
CA ILE A 240 14.73 50.25 19.28
C ILE A 240 16.07 50.76 18.74
N SER A 241 16.57 51.91 19.21
CA SER A 241 17.86 52.48 18.78
C SER A 241 19.05 51.56 19.06
N CYS A 242 19.08 50.88 20.21
CA CYS A 242 20.11 49.88 20.50
C CYS A 242 19.98 48.64 19.60
N THR A 243 18.76 48.27 19.20
CA THR A 243 18.51 47.11 18.33
C THR A 243 18.86 47.41 16.87
N THR A 244 18.67 48.65 16.41
CA THR A 244 19.03 49.09 15.05
C THR A 244 20.52 49.44 14.91
N GLY A 245 21.24 49.57 16.02
CA GLY A 245 22.66 49.92 16.04
C GLY A 245 22.93 51.43 16.00
N ASP A 246 21.91 52.25 16.20
CA ASP A 246 22.02 53.72 16.25
C ASP A 246 22.59 54.23 17.59
N GLN A 247 22.58 53.38 18.62
CA GLN A 247 23.13 53.66 19.96
C GLN A 247 23.95 52.47 20.48
N ASP A 248 24.90 52.78 21.37
CA ASP A 248 25.69 51.77 22.06
C ASP A 248 24.78 50.83 22.91
N PRO A 249 25.16 49.55 23.07
CA PRO A 249 24.41 48.61 23.90
C PRO A 249 24.31 49.08 25.36
N GLN A 250 23.08 49.12 25.88
CA GLN A 250 22.79 49.51 27.25
C GLN A 250 21.72 48.63 27.89
N PHE A 251 21.70 48.58 29.22
CA PHE A 251 20.67 47.88 29.96
C PHE A 251 19.42 48.76 30.07
N ILE A 252 18.31 48.26 29.51
CA ILE A 252 17.02 48.94 29.53
C ILE A 252 16.05 48.12 30.37
N SER A 253 15.47 48.74 31.40
CA SER A 253 14.49 48.08 32.27
C SER A 253 13.09 48.26 31.69
N LEU A 254 12.51 47.16 31.21
CA LEU A 254 11.11 47.13 30.75
C LEU A 254 10.31 46.11 31.58
N PRO A 255 9.03 46.38 31.84
CA PRO A 255 8.20 45.48 32.64
C PRO A 255 7.88 44.22 31.84
N PHE A 256 8.40 43.07 32.27
CA PHE A 256 7.91 41.78 31.76
C PHE A 256 6.58 41.43 32.43
N SER A 257 5.66 40.86 31.66
CA SER A 257 4.43 40.30 32.22
C SER A 257 4.80 39.21 33.24
N LYS A 258 4.13 39.24 34.39
CA LYS A 258 4.12 38.10 35.32
C LYS A 258 3.38 36.91 34.72
#